data_AF-A0A329BF46-F1
#
_entry.id   AF-A0A329BF46-F1
#
_cell.length_a   1.000
_cell.length_b   1.000
_cell.length_c   1.000
_cell.angle_alpha   90.00
_cell.angle_beta   90.00
_cell.angle_gamma   90.00
#
_symmetry.space_group_name_H-M   'P 1'
#
loop_
_entity.id
_entity.type
_entity.pdbx_description
1 polymer ?
#
loop_
_entity_poly.entity_id
_entity_poly.type
_entity_poly.pdbx_seq_one_letter_code
_entity_poly.pdbx_strand_id
1 'polypeptide(L)'
;MTSISVSDPAGPARVDARLFDGKTAQARAVVLSFRHGALQVQGDGIAFEVAPRSVQLSDAHRHAPRQLGFPDGSLCEVDDQQGLERLLVQAGMRTSRIDRWQQHWRAALLALLLMVAVIVGGYRFALPWVSAQLAAAVPDSVTTVMDASTLDLLDRSLMRPTTLPASRQAALRARFAALDGVPAGAGPLLFRASDIGPNAFALPGGTLVMTDELVALSRDDDALIGVLLHEAGHVDRRHALRQMVQTTVVGSAFAFWLGDFSSLLAVLPATWLELRHSRDDETEADEYAIRLLHMNGLHAAPLAALLGRLDAAHAPSAADAHQRNMEWASTHPDTAGRIARLRQADRERFPG
;
A
#
# COMPACT_ATOMS: atom_id res chain seq x y z
N MET A 1 -60.19 17.24 27.26
CA MET A 1 -60.56 16.63 25.97
C MET A 1 -60.75 17.75 24.97
N THR A 2 -59.68 18.12 24.28
CA THR A 2 -59.69 19.18 23.27
C THR A 2 -59.51 18.50 21.94
N SER A 3 -60.60 18.38 21.18
CA SER A 3 -60.66 17.72 19.89
C SER A 3 -59.80 18.50 18.89
N ILE A 4 -58.60 18.00 18.62
CA ILE A 4 -57.81 18.40 17.46
C ILE A 4 -58.51 17.81 16.25
N SER A 5 -59.17 18.68 15.49
CA SER A 5 -59.79 18.36 14.21
C SER A 5 -58.72 17.87 13.25
N VAL A 6 -58.69 16.56 12.99
CA VAL A 6 -57.92 15.95 11.91
C VAL A 6 -58.60 16.36 10.61
N SER A 7 -58.01 17.33 9.91
CA SER A 7 -58.42 17.69 8.56
C SER A 7 -58.03 16.60 7.57
N ASP A 8 -59.05 16.13 6.85
CA ASP A 8 -59.05 15.23 5.70
C ASP A 8 -57.89 15.51 4.70
N PRO A 9 -57.04 14.53 4.32
CA PRO A 9 -55.85 14.77 3.48
C PRO A 9 -56.12 14.75 1.97
N ALA A 10 -57.38 14.71 1.52
CA ALA A 10 -57.76 14.54 0.12
C ALA A 10 -58.02 15.86 -0.66
N GLY A 11 -57.45 16.99 -0.20
CA GLY A 11 -57.46 18.25 -0.95
C GLY A 11 -56.24 18.37 -1.89
N PRO A 12 -56.32 19.13 -3.00
CA PRO A 12 -55.16 19.37 -3.85
C PRO A 12 -54.04 20.00 -3.02
N ALA A 13 -52.83 19.42 -3.06
CA ALA A 13 -51.70 19.94 -2.30
C ALA A 13 -51.45 21.39 -2.74
N ARG A 14 -51.52 22.32 -1.78
CA ARG A 14 -51.22 23.74 -1.97
C ARG A 14 -49.95 24.05 -1.20
N VAL A 15 -49.02 24.76 -1.85
CA VAL A 15 -47.73 25.09 -1.28
C VAL A 15 -47.43 26.56 -1.53
N ASP A 16 -47.15 27.29 -0.47
CA ASP A 16 -46.77 28.70 -0.58
C ASP A 16 -45.36 28.81 -1.19
N ALA A 17 -45.21 29.75 -2.11
CA ALA A 17 -43.98 29.97 -2.86
C ALA A 17 -43.76 31.46 -3.15
N ARG A 18 -42.52 31.80 -3.48
CA ARG A 18 -42.10 33.14 -3.89
C ARG A 18 -41.69 33.11 -5.35
N LEU A 19 -42.46 33.79 -6.21
CA LEU A 19 -42.20 33.88 -7.65
C LEU A 19 -41.27 35.05 -7.95
N PHE A 20 -40.24 34.79 -8.75
CA PHE A 20 -39.33 35.77 -9.34
C PHE A 20 -39.51 35.74 -10.86
N ASP A 21 -39.68 36.90 -11.48
CA ASP A 21 -39.98 37.03 -12.92
C ASP A 21 -38.75 36.94 -13.84
N GLY A 22 -37.56 36.72 -13.26
CA GLY A 22 -36.28 36.63 -13.98
C GLY A 22 -35.78 37.98 -14.55
N LYS A 23 -36.53 39.07 -14.34
CA LYS A 23 -36.22 40.42 -14.83
C LYS A 23 -35.94 41.41 -13.70
N THR A 24 -36.53 41.18 -12.54
CA THR A 24 -36.41 41.98 -11.33
C THR A 24 -36.17 41.08 -10.12
N ALA A 25 -35.51 41.59 -9.08
CA ALA A 25 -35.25 40.86 -7.83
C ALA A 25 -36.46 40.87 -6.86
N GLN A 26 -37.65 41.24 -7.33
CA GLN A 26 -38.83 41.38 -6.49
C GLN A 26 -39.57 40.04 -6.37
N ALA A 27 -39.66 39.53 -5.15
CA ALA A 27 -40.43 38.32 -4.85
C ALA A 27 -41.94 38.64 -4.78
N ARG A 28 -42.75 37.83 -5.46
CA ARG A 28 -44.23 37.90 -5.38
C ARG A 28 -44.76 36.64 -4.71
N ALA A 29 -45.65 36.81 -3.73
CA ALA A 29 -46.23 35.70 -3.00
C ALA A 29 -47.24 34.95 -3.89
N VAL A 30 -46.98 33.67 -4.15
CA VAL A 30 -47.84 32.81 -4.96
C VAL A 30 -48.10 31.47 -4.26
N VAL A 31 -49.19 30.83 -4.64
CA VAL A 31 -49.54 29.48 -4.20
C VAL A 31 -49.44 28.54 -5.38
N LEU A 32 -48.67 27.48 -5.21
CA LEU A 32 -48.56 26.37 -6.14
C LEU A 32 -49.62 25.33 -5.83
N SER A 33 -50.34 24.86 -6.86
CA SER A 33 -51.27 23.75 -6.71
C SER A 33 -51.35 22.90 -7.96
N PHE A 34 -51.68 21.62 -7.83
CA PHE A 34 -51.85 20.73 -8.97
C PHE A 34 -53.33 20.44 -9.22
N ARG A 35 -53.85 20.82 -10.39
CA ARG A 35 -55.25 20.58 -10.81
C ARG A 35 -55.33 20.31 -12.31
N HIS A 36 -56.27 19.46 -12.72
CA HIS A 36 -56.54 19.15 -14.14
C HIS A 36 -55.30 18.73 -14.98
N GLY A 37 -54.28 18.13 -14.34
CA GLY A 37 -53.06 17.71 -15.05
C GLY A 37 -52.00 18.80 -15.25
N ALA A 38 -52.23 20.01 -14.73
CA ALA A 38 -51.29 21.14 -14.81
C ALA A 38 -50.90 21.66 -13.41
N LEU A 39 -49.69 22.20 -13.31
CA LEU A 39 -49.23 22.97 -12.16
C LEU A 39 -49.77 24.40 -12.29
N GLN A 40 -50.64 24.80 -11.38
CA GLN A 40 -51.21 26.15 -11.31
C GLN A 40 -50.39 27.00 -10.35
N VAL A 41 -49.97 28.18 -10.82
CA VAL A 41 -49.31 29.21 -10.01
C VAL A 41 -50.27 30.38 -9.87
N GLN A 42 -50.69 30.72 -8.65
CA GLN A 42 -51.67 31.79 -8.41
C GLN A 42 -51.29 32.66 -7.21
N GLY A 43 -51.25 33.98 -7.39
CA GLY A 43 -51.05 34.94 -6.30
C GLY A 43 -50.60 36.30 -6.84
N ASP A 44 -50.84 37.36 -6.06
CA ASP A 44 -50.43 38.74 -6.37
C ASP A 44 -50.79 39.21 -7.81
N GLY A 45 -52.03 38.90 -8.24
CA GLY A 45 -52.54 39.24 -9.57
C GLY A 45 -51.98 38.39 -10.73
N ILE A 46 -51.13 37.40 -10.44
CA ILE A 46 -50.56 36.48 -11.42
C ILE A 46 -51.30 35.13 -11.34
N ALA A 47 -51.70 34.61 -12.49
CA ALA A 47 -52.25 33.27 -12.62
C ALA A 47 -51.81 32.65 -13.96
N PHE A 48 -51.08 31.54 -13.90
CA PHE A 48 -50.71 30.77 -15.09
C PHE A 48 -50.63 29.28 -14.79
N GLU A 49 -50.76 28.47 -15.84
CA GLU A 49 -50.70 27.01 -15.76
C GLU A 49 -49.48 26.51 -16.53
N VAL A 50 -48.75 25.56 -15.95
CA VAL A 50 -47.56 24.96 -16.55
C VAL A 50 -47.70 23.45 -16.56
N ALA A 51 -47.32 22.84 -17.69
CA ALA A 51 -47.22 21.38 -17.75
C ALA A 51 -46.12 20.90 -16.80
N PRO A 52 -46.35 19.90 -15.93
CA PRO A 52 -45.35 19.40 -14.99
C PRO A 52 -44.02 19.00 -15.66
N ARG A 53 -44.06 18.56 -16.92
CA ARG A 53 -42.88 18.15 -17.69
C ARG A 53 -42.00 19.31 -18.15
N SER A 54 -42.53 20.53 -18.19
CA SER A 54 -41.78 21.72 -18.61
C SER A 54 -41.20 22.50 -17.43
N VAL A 55 -41.39 22.02 -16.20
CA VAL A 55 -40.85 22.60 -14.98
C VAL A 55 -39.48 21.99 -14.70
N GLN A 56 -38.45 22.83 -14.58
CA GLN A 56 -37.12 22.42 -14.18
C GLN A 56 -37.01 22.50 -12.65
N LEU A 57 -36.77 21.37 -12.01
CA LEU A 57 -36.61 21.31 -10.55
C LEU A 57 -35.12 21.40 -10.21
N SER A 58 -34.72 22.39 -9.41
CA SER A 58 -33.35 22.49 -8.90
C SER A 58 -33.06 21.40 -7.86
N ASP A 59 -31.81 20.97 -7.76
CA ASP A 59 -31.36 19.90 -6.85
C ASP A 59 -31.71 20.18 -5.37
N ALA A 60 -31.95 19.12 -4.60
CA ALA A 60 -32.30 19.24 -3.19
C ALA A 60 -31.05 19.54 -2.36
N HIS A 61 -30.93 20.77 -1.86
CA HIS A 61 -29.93 21.11 -0.84
C HIS A 61 -30.56 21.14 0.54
N ARG A 62 -29.87 20.55 1.53
CA ARG A 62 -30.39 20.28 2.88
C ARG A 62 -30.78 21.54 3.68
N HIS A 63 -30.34 22.72 3.26
CA HIS A 63 -30.58 24.01 3.94
C HIS A 63 -30.96 25.16 2.99
N ALA A 64 -31.21 24.87 1.71
CA ALA A 64 -31.63 25.90 0.75
C ALA A 64 -33.07 25.65 0.30
N PRO A 65 -33.84 26.73 0.05
CA PRO A 65 -35.18 26.59 -0.49
C PRO A 65 -35.13 25.94 -1.87
N ARG A 66 -36.11 25.07 -2.17
CA ARG A 66 -36.19 24.39 -3.47
C ARG A 66 -36.67 25.38 -4.52
N GLN A 67 -36.08 25.30 -5.71
CA GLN A 67 -36.40 26.20 -6.82
C GLN A 67 -37.06 25.42 -7.97
N LEU A 68 -38.09 26.02 -8.56
CA LEU A 68 -38.85 25.54 -9.71
C LEU A 68 -38.69 26.56 -10.85
N GLY A 69 -37.89 26.22 -11.86
CA GLY A 69 -37.74 27.03 -13.07
C GLY A 69 -38.85 26.76 -14.08
N PHE A 70 -39.40 27.81 -14.66
CA PHE A 70 -40.45 27.75 -15.67
C PHE A 70 -39.90 28.10 -17.07
N PRO A 71 -40.57 27.70 -18.17
CA PRO A 71 -40.09 27.92 -19.54
C PRO A 71 -39.92 29.39 -19.95
N ASP A 72 -40.63 30.30 -19.29
CA ASP A 72 -40.57 31.74 -19.52
C ASP A 72 -39.37 32.41 -18.82
N GLY A 73 -38.54 31.63 -18.11
CA GLY A 73 -37.40 32.10 -17.33
C GLY A 73 -37.75 32.56 -15.93
N SER A 74 -39.03 32.46 -15.51
CA SER A 74 -39.42 32.73 -14.13
C SER A 74 -39.05 31.57 -13.19
N LEU A 75 -38.93 31.87 -11.90
CA LEU A 75 -38.49 30.93 -10.87
C LEU A 75 -39.41 31.02 -9.65
N CYS A 76 -39.90 29.88 -9.16
CA CYS A 76 -40.56 29.78 -7.86
C CYS A 76 -39.62 29.20 -6.80
N GLU A 77 -39.42 29.95 -5.72
CA GLU A 77 -38.71 29.49 -4.52
C GLU A 77 -39.73 28.98 -3.49
N VAL A 78 -39.49 27.78 -2.96
CA VAL A 78 -40.41 27.09 -2.05
C VAL A 78 -39.68 26.72 -0.75
N ASP A 79 -40.19 27.23 0.37
CA ASP A 79 -39.67 26.98 1.71
C ASP A 79 -40.23 25.68 2.32
N ASP A 80 -41.52 25.39 2.08
CA ASP A 80 -42.18 24.16 2.55
C ASP A 80 -41.81 22.96 1.67
N GLN A 81 -40.70 22.32 2.02
CA GLN A 81 -40.20 21.13 1.31
C GLN A 81 -41.17 19.94 1.39
N GLN A 82 -41.87 19.75 2.52
CA GLN A 82 -42.81 18.63 2.68
C GLN A 82 -44.11 18.85 1.90
N GLY A 83 -44.58 20.08 1.81
CA GLY A 83 -45.66 20.48 0.91
C GLY A 83 -45.28 20.27 -0.54
N LEU A 84 -44.09 20.73 -0.95
CA LEU A 84 -43.60 20.60 -2.31
C LEU A 84 -43.47 19.14 -2.74
N GLU A 85 -42.94 18.26 -1.90
CA GLU A 85 -42.82 16.83 -2.22
C GLU A 85 -44.18 16.18 -2.45
N ARG A 86 -45.20 16.50 -1.64
CA ARG A 86 -46.57 16.01 -1.85
C ARG A 86 -47.14 16.48 -3.19
N LEU A 87 -46.91 17.73 -3.55
CA LEU A 87 -47.34 18.31 -4.82
C LEU A 87 -46.59 17.69 -6.02
N LEU A 88 -45.28 17.47 -5.92
CA LEU A 88 -44.48 16.81 -6.96
C LEU A 88 -44.90 15.36 -7.19
N VAL A 89 -45.21 14.62 -6.11
CA VAL A 89 -45.75 13.25 -6.19
C VAL A 89 -47.11 13.24 -6.88
N GLN A 90 -48.00 14.18 -6.57
CA GLN A 90 -49.30 14.34 -7.25
C GLN A 90 -49.12 14.68 -8.74
N ALA A 91 -48.13 15.51 -9.06
CA ALA A 91 -47.79 15.90 -10.43
C ALA A 91 -47.03 14.82 -11.23
N GLY A 92 -46.73 13.67 -10.63
CA GLY A 92 -45.96 12.58 -11.25
C GLY A 92 -44.49 12.92 -11.50
N MET A 93 -43.98 14.01 -10.92
CA MET A 93 -42.60 14.46 -11.04
C MET A 93 -41.74 13.72 -10.00
N ARG A 94 -40.91 12.79 -10.45
CA ARG A 94 -40.01 12.02 -9.56
C ARG A 94 -38.69 12.77 -9.35
N THR A 95 -38.26 12.87 -8.11
CA THR A 95 -36.89 13.32 -7.77
C THR A 95 -35.85 12.34 -8.31
N SER A 96 -34.73 12.88 -8.80
CA SER A 96 -33.64 12.10 -9.39
C SER A 96 -33.13 11.03 -8.43
N ARG A 97 -32.82 9.83 -8.94
CA ARG A 97 -32.24 8.73 -8.14
C ARG A 97 -30.85 9.10 -7.58
N ILE A 98 -30.19 10.04 -8.22
CA ILE A 98 -28.85 10.53 -7.87
C ILE A 98 -28.88 11.31 -6.55
N ASP A 99 -29.90 12.14 -6.31
CA ASP A 99 -30.08 12.90 -5.05
C ASP A 99 -30.20 11.96 -3.83
N ARG A 100 -30.93 10.86 -3.99
CA ARG A 100 -31.09 9.86 -2.92
C ARG A 100 -29.78 9.16 -2.60
N TRP A 101 -28.97 8.85 -3.61
CA TRP A 101 -27.65 8.25 -3.40
C TRP A 101 -26.68 9.22 -2.70
N GLN A 102 -26.70 10.51 -3.06
CA GLN A 102 -25.87 11.54 -2.43
C GLN A 102 -26.25 11.80 -0.95
N GLN A 103 -27.48 11.51 -0.55
CA GLN A 103 -27.94 11.72 0.83
C GLN A 103 -27.55 10.60 1.82
N HIS A 104 -27.09 9.44 1.34
CA HIS A 104 -26.70 8.31 2.18
C HIS A 104 -25.19 8.29 2.48
N TRP A 105 -24.74 9.18 3.37
CA TRP A 105 -23.34 9.23 3.83
C TRP A 105 -22.81 7.88 4.34
N ARG A 106 -23.68 7.01 4.87
CA ARG A 106 -23.32 5.65 5.30
C ARG A 106 -22.93 4.75 4.13
N ALA A 107 -23.62 4.86 3.00
CA ALA A 107 -23.28 4.11 1.79
C ALA A 107 -21.95 4.62 1.20
N ALA A 108 -21.72 5.94 1.22
CA ALA A 108 -20.44 6.53 0.83
C ALA A 108 -19.29 6.06 1.75
N LEU A 109 -19.51 6.03 3.07
CA LEU A 109 -18.53 5.51 4.02
C LEU A 109 -18.26 4.02 3.80
N LEU A 110 -19.30 3.20 3.56
CA LEU A 110 -19.14 1.78 3.26
C LEU A 110 -18.34 1.57 1.97
N ALA A 111 -18.64 2.33 0.92
CA ALA A 111 -17.90 2.26 -0.34
C ALA A 111 -16.43 2.67 -0.15
N LEU A 112 -16.15 3.71 0.64
CA LEU A 112 -14.79 4.12 0.99
C LEU A 112 -14.05 3.01 1.77
N LEU A 113 -14.69 2.43 2.78
CA LEU A 113 -14.12 1.33 3.56
C LEU A 113 -13.84 0.10 2.69
N LEU A 114 -14.76 -0.23 1.79
CA LEU A 114 -14.60 -1.33 0.83
C LEU A 114 -13.43 -1.04 -0.13
N MET A 115 -13.33 0.18 -0.65
CA MET A 115 -12.23 0.59 -1.52
C MET A 115 -10.89 0.48 -0.78
N VAL A 116 -10.81 0.97 0.45
CA VAL A 116 -9.60 0.84 1.29
C VAL A 116 -9.28 -0.63 1.55
N ALA A 117 -10.27 -1.47 1.87
CA ALA A 117 -10.08 -2.89 2.07
C ALA A 117 -9.56 -3.60 0.81
N VAL A 118 -10.06 -3.24 -0.37
CA VAL A 118 -9.56 -3.75 -1.66
C VAL A 118 -8.13 -3.31 -1.92
N ILE A 119 -7.80 -2.04 -1.68
CA ILE A 119 -6.42 -1.52 -1.85
C ILE A 119 -5.46 -2.23 -0.89
N VAL A 120 -5.82 -2.31 0.40
CA VAL A 120 -5.00 -2.97 1.41
C VAL A 120 -4.87 -4.47 1.12
N GLY A 121 -5.95 -5.14 0.74
CA GLY A 121 -5.94 -6.56 0.37
C GLY A 121 -5.10 -6.81 -0.89
N GLY A 122 -5.25 -5.96 -1.91
CA GLY A 122 -4.43 -6.00 -3.12
C GLY A 122 -2.95 -5.83 -2.82
N TYR A 123 -2.59 -4.85 -1.99
CA TYR A 123 -1.21 -4.60 -1.58
C TYR A 123 -0.62 -5.71 -0.70
N ARG A 124 -1.41 -6.28 0.22
CA ARG A 124 -0.93 -7.30 1.16
C ARG A 124 -0.89 -8.72 0.60
N PHE A 125 -1.74 -9.04 -0.37
CA PHE A 125 -1.89 -10.42 -0.86
C PHE A 125 -1.65 -10.54 -2.36
N ALA A 126 -2.36 -9.76 -3.18
CA ALA A 126 -2.27 -9.90 -4.63
C ALA A 126 -0.90 -9.47 -5.16
N LEU A 127 -0.36 -8.36 -4.66
CA LEU A 127 0.91 -7.81 -5.10
C LEU A 127 2.09 -8.74 -4.76
N PRO A 128 2.28 -9.23 -3.51
CA PRO A 128 3.33 -10.22 -3.21
C PRO A 128 3.21 -11.48 -4.04
N TRP A 129 1.98 -11.97 -4.27
CA TRP A 129 1.74 -13.15 -5.10
C TRP A 129 2.15 -12.92 -6.56
N VAL A 130 1.70 -11.82 -7.18
CA VAL A 130 2.11 -11.47 -8.55
C VAL A 130 3.62 -11.28 -8.64
N SER A 131 4.22 -10.58 -7.66
CA SER A 131 5.66 -10.36 -7.61
C SER A 131 6.44 -11.67 -7.51
N ALA A 132 5.98 -12.65 -6.74
CA ALA A 132 6.59 -13.97 -6.67
C ALA A 132 6.54 -14.70 -8.02
N GLN A 133 5.40 -14.67 -8.71
CA GLN A 133 5.26 -15.30 -10.02
C GLN A 133 6.16 -14.65 -11.08
N LEU A 134 6.20 -13.33 -11.11
CA LEU A 134 7.04 -12.58 -12.05
C LEU A 134 8.53 -12.74 -11.73
N ALA A 135 8.91 -12.69 -10.45
CA ALA A 135 10.28 -12.96 -10.02
C ALA A 135 10.72 -14.36 -10.45
N ALA A 136 9.87 -15.38 -10.26
CA ALA A 136 10.12 -16.75 -10.69
C ALA A 136 10.35 -16.87 -12.21
N ALA A 137 9.73 -16.01 -13.01
CA ALA A 137 9.85 -15.99 -14.47
C ALA A 137 11.09 -15.24 -14.99
N VAL A 138 11.84 -14.52 -14.14
CA VAL A 138 13.05 -13.80 -14.57
C VAL A 138 14.15 -14.82 -14.94
N PRO A 139 14.67 -14.80 -16.19
CA PRO A 139 15.74 -15.71 -16.61
C PRO A 139 17.08 -15.44 -15.93
N ASP A 140 17.88 -16.48 -15.76
CA ASP A 140 19.20 -16.41 -15.11
C ASP A 140 20.21 -15.50 -15.84
N SER A 141 20.04 -15.33 -17.16
CA SER A 141 20.88 -14.41 -17.94
C SER A 141 20.68 -12.95 -17.51
N VAL A 142 19.46 -12.56 -17.13
CA VAL A 142 19.15 -11.22 -16.65
C VAL A 142 19.75 -11.03 -15.26
N THR A 143 19.58 -12.00 -14.37
CA THR A 143 20.09 -11.90 -12.99
C THR A 143 21.61 -11.89 -12.94
N THR A 144 22.29 -12.64 -13.82
CA THR A 144 23.75 -12.60 -13.95
C THR A 144 24.27 -11.21 -14.33
N VAL A 145 23.59 -10.53 -15.26
CA VAL A 145 23.94 -9.16 -15.66
C VAL A 145 23.66 -8.16 -14.53
N MET A 146 22.58 -8.37 -13.78
CA MET A 146 22.25 -7.56 -12.62
C MET A 146 23.31 -7.69 -11.52
N ASP A 147 23.77 -8.90 -11.21
CA ASP A 147 24.84 -9.15 -10.23
C ASP A 147 26.12 -8.44 -10.62
N ALA A 148 26.56 -8.60 -11.88
CA ALA A 148 27.78 -7.96 -12.38
C ALA A 148 27.69 -6.43 -12.28
N SER A 149 26.53 -5.85 -12.62
CA SER A 149 26.31 -4.40 -12.58
C SER A 149 26.24 -3.88 -11.14
N THR A 150 25.56 -4.61 -10.25
CA THR A 150 25.42 -4.24 -8.83
C THR A 150 26.77 -4.32 -8.13
N LEU A 151 27.54 -5.38 -8.39
CA LEU A 151 28.87 -5.56 -7.82
C LEU A 151 29.83 -4.45 -8.27
N ASP A 152 29.81 -4.06 -9.55
CA ASP A 152 30.63 -2.95 -10.06
C ASP A 152 30.26 -1.61 -9.39
N LEU A 153 28.97 -1.36 -9.15
CA LEU A 153 28.53 -0.16 -8.42
C LEU A 153 29.02 -0.17 -6.96
N LEU A 154 28.92 -1.31 -6.27
CA LEU A 154 29.38 -1.46 -4.89
C LEU A 154 30.90 -1.35 -4.78
N ASP A 155 31.66 -2.00 -5.67
CA ASP A 155 33.13 -1.95 -5.71
C ASP A 155 33.65 -0.53 -6.04
N ARG A 156 32.85 0.32 -6.70
CA ARG A 156 33.23 1.73 -6.96
C ARG A 156 32.92 2.68 -5.81
N SER A 157 31.98 2.33 -4.93
CA SER A 157 31.41 3.28 -3.97
C SER A 157 31.64 2.90 -2.51
N LEU A 158 31.50 1.61 -2.16
CA LEU A 158 31.42 1.14 -0.79
C LEU A 158 32.38 -0.01 -0.46
N MET A 159 32.92 -0.69 -1.48
CA MET A 159 33.70 -1.91 -1.32
C MET A 159 35.12 -1.79 -1.86
N ARG A 160 36.02 -2.54 -1.24
CA ARG A 160 37.44 -2.63 -1.60
C ARG A 160 37.86 -4.09 -1.66
N PRO A 161 38.98 -4.39 -2.34
CA PRO A 161 39.55 -5.73 -2.33
C PRO A 161 39.72 -6.27 -0.90
N THR A 162 39.37 -7.54 -0.72
CA THR A 162 39.51 -8.22 0.58
C THR A 162 40.98 -8.28 1.02
N THR A 163 41.17 -8.14 2.32
CA THR A 163 42.43 -8.29 3.05
C THR A 163 42.53 -9.67 3.71
N LEU A 164 41.46 -10.47 3.68
CA LEU A 164 41.45 -11.81 4.25
C LEU A 164 42.45 -12.72 3.53
N PRO A 165 43.25 -13.52 4.27
CA PRO A 165 44.15 -14.50 3.67
C PRO A 165 43.40 -15.45 2.73
N ALA A 166 44.00 -15.78 1.58
CA ALA A 166 43.39 -16.68 0.59
C ALA A 166 43.01 -18.05 1.18
N SER A 167 43.81 -18.56 2.12
CA SER A 167 43.53 -19.79 2.86
C SER A 167 42.25 -19.69 3.70
N ARG A 168 41.99 -18.53 4.31
CA ARG A 168 40.78 -18.29 5.11
C ARG A 168 39.53 -18.22 4.22
N GLN A 169 39.63 -17.54 3.09
CA GLN A 169 38.56 -17.50 2.10
C GLN A 169 38.25 -18.89 1.56
N ALA A 170 39.29 -19.67 1.22
CA ALA A 170 39.14 -21.04 0.73
C ALA A 170 38.50 -21.96 1.79
N ALA A 171 38.88 -21.84 3.06
CA ALA A 171 38.30 -22.62 4.14
C ALA A 171 36.80 -22.36 4.31
N LEU A 172 36.37 -21.09 4.31
CA LEU A 172 34.95 -20.74 4.41
C LEU A 172 34.16 -21.19 3.18
N ARG A 173 34.69 -20.99 1.96
CA ARG A 173 34.07 -21.50 0.72
C ARG A 173 33.91 -23.01 0.75
N ALA A 174 34.96 -23.74 1.11
CA ALA A 174 34.94 -25.20 1.16
C ALA A 174 33.95 -25.72 2.19
N ARG A 175 33.91 -25.10 3.38
CA ARG A 175 32.96 -25.46 4.43
C ARG A 175 31.51 -25.23 3.98
N PHE A 176 31.21 -24.09 3.37
CA PHE A 176 29.88 -23.79 2.86
C PHE A 176 29.47 -24.73 1.71
N ALA A 177 30.37 -24.98 0.75
CA ALA A 177 30.11 -25.87 -0.37
C ALA A 177 29.95 -27.35 0.02
N ALA A 178 30.44 -27.75 1.19
CA ALA A 178 30.30 -29.11 1.71
C ALA A 178 28.95 -29.37 2.39
N LEU A 179 28.11 -28.35 2.58
CA LEU A 179 26.81 -28.49 3.24
C LEU A 179 25.77 -29.10 2.30
N ASP A 180 24.97 -30.02 2.84
CA ASP A 180 23.83 -30.59 2.15
C ASP A 180 22.70 -29.56 2.05
N GLY A 181 22.04 -29.51 0.89
CA GLY A 181 20.83 -28.72 0.67
C GLY A 181 21.03 -27.24 0.36
N VAL A 182 22.28 -26.76 0.23
CA VAL A 182 22.57 -25.43 -0.31
C VAL A 182 22.00 -25.33 -1.73
N PRO A 183 21.26 -24.27 -2.08
CA PRO A 183 20.54 -24.23 -3.33
C PRO A 183 21.53 -24.12 -4.49
N ALA A 184 21.27 -24.81 -5.59
CA ALA A 184 22.12 -24.75 -6.78
C ALA A 184 22.25 -23.32 -7.37
N GLY A 185 21.30 -22.44 -7.04
CA GLY A 185 21.32 -21.03 -7.42
C GLY A 185 22.14 -20.12 -6.50
N ALA A 186 22.71 -20.62 -5.39
CA ALA A 186 23.69 -19.85 -4.63
C ALA A 186 24.96 -19.71 -5.46
N GLY A 187 25.21 -18.48 -5.91
CA GLY A 187 26.36 -18.10 -6.72
C GLY A 187 27.67 -18.10 -5.92
N PRO A 188 28.75 -17.55 -6.49
CA PRO A 188 30.05 -17.55 -5.82
C PRO A 188 30.03 -16.75 -4.52
N LEU A 189 30.76 -17.23 -3.51
CA LEU A 189 31.02 -16.48 -2.28
C LEU A 189 32.24 -15.57 -2.46
N LEU A 190 31.99 -14.26 -2.42
CA LEU A 190 32.96 -13.19 -2.54
C LEU A 190 33.22 -12.55 -1.17
N PHE A 191 34.48 -12.15 -0.96
CA PHE A 191 34.89 -11.39 0.22
C PHE A 191 35.31 -9.99 -0.19
N ARG A 192 34.98 -8.99 0.63
CA ARG A 192 35.28 -7.57 0.40
C ARG A 192 35.57 -6.88 1.73
N ALA A 193 36.55 -5.98 1.75
CA ALA A 193 36.62 -5.00 2.83
C ALA A 193 35.63 -3.87 2.50
N SER A 194 34.90 -3.33 3.49
CA SER A 194 33.86 -2.33 3.20
C SER A 194 33.71 -1.29 4.29
N ASP A 195 33.47 -0.04 3.88
CA ASP A 195 33.22 1.07 4.79
C ASP A 195 31.83 0.98 5.46
N ILE A 196 30.95 0.08 4.99
CA ILE A 196 29.65 -0.19 5.62
C ILE A 196 29.79 -0.92 6.97
N GLY A 197 30.95 -1.54 7.23
CA GLY A 197 31.19 -2.33 8.43
C GLY A 197 30.79 -3.80 8.28
N PRO A 198 30.58 -4.53 9.40
CA PRO A 198 30.35 -5.97 9.40
C PRO A 198 28.98 -6.31 8.79
N ASN A 199 28.97 -6.78 7.56
CA ASN A 199 27.78 -7.15 6.82
C ASN A 199 27.97 -8.39 5.91
N ALA A 200 26.87 -8.99 5.48
CA ALA A 200 26.79 -9.94 4.38
C ALA A 200 25.45 -9.76 3.66
N PHE A 201 25.40 -10.07 2.36
CA PHE A 201 24.17 -10.00 1.59
C PHE A 201 24.26 -10.86 0.34
N ALA A 202 23.09 -11.25 -0.18
CA ALA A 202 22.95 -11.90 -1.47
C ALA A 202 22.52 -10.93 -2.58
N LEU A 203 23.17 -11.00 -3.74
CA LEU A 203 22.73 -10.31 -4.95
C LEU A 203 21.59 -11.06 -5.66
N PRO A 204 20.78 -10.40 -6.52
CA PRO A 204 19.60 -10.99 -7.15
C PRO A 204 19.83 -12.27 -7.96
N GLY A 205 21.03 -12.44 -8.52
CA GLY A 205 21.49 -13.62 -9.26
C GLY A 205 22.18 -14.68 -8.40
N GLY A 206 22.24 -14.47 -7.09
CA GLY A 206 22.68 -15.46 -6.12
C GLY A 206 24.12 -15.29 -5.65
N THR A 207 24.88 -14.35 -6.19
CA THR A 207 26.23 -14.05 -5.67
C THR A 207 26.15 -13.64 -4.21
N LEU A 208 26.91 -14.33 -3.36
CA LEU A 208 26.98 -14.02 -1.93
C LEU A 208 28.19 -13.13 -1.67
N VAL A 209 28.00 -12.03 -0.95
CA VAL A 209 29.08 -11.14 -0.54
C VAL A 209 29.16 -11.11 0.98
N MET A 210 30.35 -11.36 1.52
CA MET A 210 30.63 -11.26 2.95
C MET A 210 31.76 -10.27 3.19
N THR A 211 31.55 -9.34 4.12
CA THR A 211 32.57 -8.36 4.46
C THR A 211 33.68 -8.96 5.32
N ASP A 212 34.89 -8.47 5.17
CA ASP A 212 36.04 -8.83 6.02
C ASP A 212 35.76 -8.48 7.48
N GLU A 213 35.08 -7.36 7.71
CA GLU A 213 34.66 -6.85 9.01
C GLU A 213 33.70 -7.83 9.70
N LEU A 214 32.78 -8.48 8.97
CA LEU A 214 31.92 -9.52 9.52
C LEU A 214 32.72 -10.77 9.91
N VAL A 215 33.68 -11.18 9.08
CA VAL A 215 34.56 -12.31 9.38
C VAL A 215 35.37 -12.04 10.65
N ALA A 216 35.85 -10.81 10.83
CA ALA A 216 36.58 -10.39 12.03
C ALA A 216 35.69 -10.25 13.28
N LEU A 217 34.44 -9.80 13.11
CA LEU A 217 33.45 -9.72 14.20
C LEU A 217 33.03 -11.11 14.68
N SER A 218 32.95 -12.06 13.76
CA SER A 218 32.64 -13.44 14.11
C SER A 218 33.79 -14.07 14.88
N ARG A 219 33.41 -14.81 15.92
CA ARG A 219 34.35 -15.62 16.73
C ARG A 219 34.20 -17.11 16.42
N ASP A 220 33.32 -17.43 15.48
CA ASP A 220 32.89 -18.80 15.21
C ASP A 220 32.54 -18.92 13.72
N ASP A 221 33.12 -19.93 13.09
CA ASP A 221 32.86 -20.26 11.71
C ASP A 221 31.44 -20.80 11.53
N ASP A 222 30.86 -21.47 12.53
CA ASP A 222 29.46 -21.92 12.47
C ASP A 222 28.50 -20.73 12.41
N ALA A 223 28.83 -19.63 13.07
CA ALA A 223 28.05 -18.41 12.95
C ALA A 223 28.14 -17.80 11.54
N LEU A 224 29.32 -17.82 10.92
CA LEU A 224 29.50 -17.35 9.54
C LEU A 224 28.77 -18.24 8.54
N ILE A 225 28.80 -19.56 8.73
CA ILE A 225 27.99 -20.51 7.96
C ILE A 225 26.50 -20.24 8.13
N GLY A 226 26.04 -19.99 9.36
CA GLY A 226 24.66 -19.61 9.61
C GLY A 226 24.23 -18.36 8.84
N VAL A 227 25.09 -17.33 8.78
CA VAL A 227 24.83 -16.12 7.98
C VAL A 227 24.75 -16.47 6.49
N LEU A 228 25.69 -17.25 5.96
CA LEU A 228 25.66 -17.65 4.55
C LEU A 228 24.42 -18.47 4.19
N LEU A 229 23.97 -19.35 5.09
CA LEU A 229 22.74 -20.11 4.91
C LEU A 229 21.50 -19.21 4.95
N HIS A 230 21.50 -18.17 5.78
CA HIS A 230 20.45 -17.14 5.79
C HIS A 230 20.42 -16.37 4.46
N GLU A 231 21.56 -15.89 3.99
CA GLU A 231 21.67 -15.22 2.68
C GLU A 231 21.25 -16.15 1.52
N ALA A 232 21.64 -17.42 1.58
CA ALA A 232 21.19 -18.43 0.62
C ALA A 232 19.66 -18.63 0.65
N GLY A 233 19.02 -18.46 1.81
CA GLY A 233 17.57 -18.45 1.94
C GLY A 233 16.92 -17.28 1.19
N HIS A 234 17.53 -16.08 1.21
CA HIS A 234 17.07 -14.96 0.39
C HIS A 234 17.18 -15.24 -1.11
N VAL A 235 18.23 -15.93 -1.54
CA VAL A 235 18.43 -16.38 -2.93
C VAL A 235 17.36 -17.40 -3.31
N ASP A 236 17.19 -18.46 -2.51
CA ASP A 236 16.23 -19.54 -2.75
C ASP A 236 14.80 -18.99 -2.92
N ARG A 237 14.40 -18.05 -2.06
CA ARG A 237 13.08 -17.40 -2.10
C ARG A 237 12.99 -16.22 -3.05
N ARG A 238 14.09 -15.87 -3.73
CA ARG A 238 14.22 -14.76 -4.67
C ARG A 238 13.70 -13.44 -4.09
N HIS A 239 13.96 -13.17 -2.80
CA HIS A 239 13.42 -12.00 -2.08
C HIS A 239 13.77 -10.68 -2.77
N ALA A 240 15.04 -10.50 -3.18
CA ALA A 240 15.47 -9.29 -3.87
C ALA A 240 14.69 -9.06 -5.18
N LEU A 241 14.49 -10.11 -5.99
CA LEU A 241 13.71 -10.01 -7.24
C LEU A 241 12.24 -9.75 -6.98
N ARG A 242 11.63 -10.40 -5.99
CA ARG A 242 10.24 -10.14 -5.57
C ARG A 242 10.05 -8.68 -5.21
N GLN A 243 10.98 -8.12 -4.44
CA GLN A 243 10.96 -6.72 -4.04
C GLN A 243 11.13 -5.78 -5.24
N MET A 244 12.11 -6.03 -6.11
CA MET A 244 12.33 -5.22 -7.32
C MET A 244 11.11 -5.23 -8.25
N VAL A 245 10.47 -6.38 -8.42
CA VAL A 245 9.22 -6.47 -9.19
C VAL A 245 8.12 -5.68 -8.49
N GLN A 246 7.98 -5.83 -7.17
CA GLN A 246 6.96 -5.12 -6.40
C GLN A 246 7.11 -3.61 -6.52
N THR A 247 8.32 -3.07 -6.36
CA THR A 247 8.58 -1.63 -6.50
C THR A 247 8.33 -1.17 -7.93
N THR A 248 8.69 -1.97 -8.93
CA THR A 248 8.44 -1.67 -10.35
C THR A 248 6.95 -1.64 -10.68
N VAL A 249 6.17 -2.62 -10.21
CA VAL A 249 4.71 -2.69 -10.43
C VAL A 249 4.01 -1.51 -9.75
N VAL A 250 4.34 -1.24 -8.48
CA VAL A 250 3.76 -0.12 -7.74
C VAL A 250 4.10 1.20 -8.40
N GLY A 251 5.39 1.42 -8.71
CA GLY A 251 5.83 2.60 -9.43
C GLY A 251 5.07 2.77 -10.74
N SER A 252 4.99 1.70 -11.55
CA SER A 252 4.33 1.73 -12.85
C SER A 252 2.85 2.12 -12.74
N ALA A 253 2.16 1.65 -11.71
CA ALA A 253 0.78 2.04 -11.43
C ALA A 253 0.66 3.54 -11.07
N PHE A 254 1.57 4.07 -10.24
CA PHE A 254 1.59 5.50 -9.90
C PHE A 254 1.88 6.38 -11.12
N ALA A 255 2.86 6.01 -11.93
CA ALA A 255 3.20 6.73 -13.15
C ALA A 255 2.05 6.75 -14.16
N PHE A 256 1.38 5.61 -14.34
CA PHE A 256 0.18 5.53 -15.17
C PHE A 256 -0.92 6.47 -14.66
N TRP A 257 -1.11 6.54 -13.34
CA TRP A 257 -2.12 7.42 -12.73
C TRP A 257 -1.77 8.91 -12.87
N LEU A 258 -0.48 9.27 -12.74
CA LEU A 258 0.01 10.64 -12.87
C LEU A 258 0.21 11.08 -14.33
N GLY A 259 0.21 10.13 -15.28
CA GLY A 259 0.56 10.39 -16.68
C GLY A 259 2.04 10.69 -16.91
N ASP A 260 2.91 10.38 -15.95
CA ASP A 260 4.35 10.65 -16.01
C ASP A 260 5.16 9.37 -15.80
N PHE A 261 5.65 8.80 -16.91
CA PHE A 261 6.54 7.65 -16.90
C PHE A 261 8.02 8.02 -16.74
N SER A 262 8.38 9.31 -16.86
CA SER A 262 9.78 9.74 -16.75
C SER A 262 10.31 9.59 -15.32
N SER A 263 9.44 9.80 -14.32
CA SER A 263 9.73 9.60 -12.90
C SER A 263 10.08 8.15 -12.53
N LEU A 264 9.59 7.14 -13.27
CA LEU A 264 9.93 5.73 -12.98
C LEU A 264 11.37 5.38 -13.28
N LEU A 265 11.83 5.81 -14.45
CA LEU A 265 13.17 5.46 -14.94
C LEU A 265 14.27 6.05 -14.04
N ALA A 266 13.97 7.14 -13.34
CA ALA A 266 14.89 7.77 -12.39
C ALA A 266 14.94 7.04 -11.03
N VAL A 267 13.86 6.37 -10.60
CA VAL A 267 13.75 5.77 -9.25
C VAL A 267 14.25 4.33 -9.20
N LEU A 268 14.10 3.57 -10.29
CA LEU A 268 14.46 2.14 -10.32
C LEU A 268 15.91 1.86 -9.88
N PRO A 269 16.96 2.54 -10.40
CA PRO A 269 18.34 2.21 -10.05
C PRO A 269 18.68 2.48 -8.58
N ALA A 270 18.14 3.55 -7.98
CA ALA A 270 18.41 3.92 -6.59
C ALA A 270 17.73 2.95 -5.60
N THR A 271 16.52 2.50 -5.91
CA THR A 271 15.79 1.55 -5.05
C THR A 271 16.39 0.14 -5.04
N TRP A 272 17.20 -0.22 -6.03
CA TRP A 272 17.86 -1.53 -6.09
C TRP A 272 19.05 -1.65 -5.15
N LEU A 273 19.67 -0.53 -4.75
CA LEU A 273 20.69 -0.51 -3.70
C LEU A 273 20.08 -0.53 -2.29
N GLU A 274 18.86 -0.01 -2.12
CA GLU A 274 18.09 -0.04 -0.86
C GLU A 274 17.15 -1.25 -0.79
N LEU A 275 17.69 -2.47 -0.91
CA LEU A 275 16.90 -3.69 -0.68
C LEU A 275 16.52 -3.76 0.81
N ARG A 276 15.24 -3.54 1.09
CA ARG A 276 14.66 -3.67 2.44
C ARG A 276 13.93 -4.99 2.57
N HIS A 277 14.39 -5.88 3.43
CA HIS A 277 13.67 -7.14 3.62
C HIS A 277 12.45 -6.93 4.51
N SER A 278 11.33 -7.55 4.14
CA SER A 278 10.17 -7.57 5.01
C SER A 278 10.40 -8.53 6.18
N ARG A 279 9.65 -8.37 7.27
CA ARG A 279 9.70 -9.31 8.41
C ARG A 279 9.37 -10.75 8.01
N ASP A 280 8.52 -10.91 6.99
CA ASP A 280 8.14 -12.21 6.46
C ASP A 280 9.32 -12.81 5.69
N ASP A 281 10.02 -12.03 4.87
CA ASP A 281 11.22 -12.48 4.13
C ASP A 281 12.35 -12.92 5.10
N GLU A 282 12.60 -12.15 6.16
CA GLU A 282 13.57 -12.49 7.22
C GLU A 282 13.18 -13.79 7.94
N THR A 283 11.88 -14.00 8.16
CA THR A 283 11.36 -15.24 8.77
C THR A 283 11.59 -16.43 7.86
N GLU A 284 11.27 -16.31 6.58
CA GLU A 284 11.50 -17.37 5.58
C GLU A 284 13.00 -17.73 5.49
N ALA A 285 13.88 -16.72 5.49
CA ALA A 285 15.33 -16.91 5.44
C ALA A 285 15.91 -17.51 6.74
N ASP A 286 15.45 -17.08 7.92
CA ASP A 286 15.82 -17.68 9.21
C ASP A 286 15.38 -19.15 9.28
N GLU A 287 14.15 -19.47 8.90
CA GLU A 287 13.64 -20.85 8.88
C GLU A 287 14.42 -21.72 7.90
N TYR A 288 14.83 -21.15 6.77
CA TYR A 288 15.70 -21.81 5.81
C TYR A 288 17.08 -22.12 6.41
N ALA A 289 17.72 -21.13 7.04
CA ALA A 289 19.01 -21.31 7.68
C ALA A 289 18.96 -22.34 8.80
N ILE A 290 17.96 -22.26 9.70
CA ILE A 290 17.74 -23.21 10.79
C ILE A 290 17.63 -24.63 10.25
N ARG A 291 16.79 -24.83 9.22
CA ARG A 291 16.58 -26.14 8.61
C ARG A 291 17.89 -26.72 8.07
N LEU A 292 18.66 -25.94 7.31
CA LEU A 292 19.93 -26.41 6.73
C LEU A 292 21.02 -26.63 7.77
N LEU A 293 21.11 -25.77 8.79
CA LEU A 293 22.02 -25.98 9.93
C LEU A 293 21.70 -27.31 10.61
N HIS A 294 20.44 -27.56 10.95
CA HIS A 294 20.02 -28.80 11.60
C HIS A 294 20.18 -30.05 10.73
N MET A 295 19.97 -29.92 9.42
CA MET A 295 20.21 -30.99 8.45
C MET A 295 21.69 -31.41 8.43
N ASN A 296 22.59 -30.44 8.55
CA ASN A 296 24.03 -30.65 8.57
C ASN A 296 24.58 -30.90 10.00
N GLY A 297 23.71 -31.08 11.00
CA GLY A 297 24.13 -31.33 12.38
C GLY A 297 24.78 -30.13 13.07
N LEU A 298 24.58 -28.92 12.55
CA LEU A 298 25.12 -27.67 13.09
C LEU A 298 24.11 -26.97 13.99
N HIS A 299 24.63 -26.30 15.02
CA HIS A 299 23.83 -25.49 15.95
C HIS A 299 23.44 -24.14 15.34
N ALA A 300 22.22 -23.68 15.65
CA ALA A 300 21.74 -22.33 15.31
C ALA A 300 22.10 -21.28 16.37
N ALA A 301 22.52 -21.69 17.57
CA ALA A 301 22.94 -20.77 18.63
C ALA A 301 24.12 -19.84 18.25
N PRO A 302 25.16 -20.29 17.52
CA PRO A 302 26.23 -19.41 17.04
C PRO A 302 25.73 -18.25 16.17
N LEU A 303 24.78 -18.52 15.26
CA LEU A 303 24.16 -17.50 14.42
C LEU A 303 23.41 -16.47 15.28
N ALA A 304 22.62 -16.92 16.25
CA ALA A 304 21.91 -16.04 17.19
C ALA A 304 22.89 -15.14 17.98
N ALA A 305 24.04 -15.68 18.38
CA ALA A 305 25.08 -14.93 19.08
C ALA A 305 25.81 -13.92 18.18
N LEU A 306 25.96 -14.21 16.88
CA LEU A 306 26.53 -13.25 15.92
C LEU A 306 25.54 -12.14 15.59
N LEU A 307 24.24 -12.44 15.42
CA LEU A 307 23.20 -11.42 15.24
C LEU A 307 23.16 -10.43 16.41
N GLY A 308 23.27 -10.92 17.65
CA GLY A 308 23.35 -10.02 18.81
C GLY A 308 24.60 -9.14 18.82
N ARG A 309 25.73 -9.62 18.27
CA ARG A 309 26.96 -8.83 18.11
C ARG A 309 26.83 -7.81 16.98
N LEU A 310 26.16 -8.17 15.89
CA LEU A 310 25.86 -7.28 14.78
C LEU A 310 24.95 -6.13 15.22
N ASP A 311 23.88 -6.44 15.95
CA ASP A 311 22.97 -5.44 16.54
C ASP A 311 23.73 -4.46 17.44
N ALA A 312 24.62 -4.98 18.30
CA ALA A 312 25.46 -4.15 19.15
C ALA A 312 26.50 -3.32 18.37
N ALA A 313 27.06 -3.85 17.28
CA ALA A 313 28.03 -3.14 16.43
C ALA A 313 27.39 -2.02 15.59
N HIS A 314 26.10 -2.15 15.28
CA HIS A 314 25.31 -1.13 14.57
C HIS A 314 24.53 -0.21 15.53
N ALA A 315 24.59 -0.44 16.84
CA ALA A 315 24.00 0.45 17.83
C ALA A 315 24.64 1.85 17.77
N PRO A 316 23.86 2.93 17.95
CA PRO A 316 24.33 4.28 17.70
C PRO A 316 25.43 4.70 18.70
N SER A 317 26.66 4.84 18.20
CA SER A 317 27.73 5.56 18.89
C SER A 317 28.31 6.66 17.99
N ALA A 318 27.97 7.92 18.31
CA ALA A 318 28.43 9.16 17.67
C ALA A 318 28.11 9.35 16.16
N ALA A 319 28.35 10.56 15.66
CA ALA A 319 27.64 11.27 14.58
C ALA A 319 27.46 10.57 13.21
N ASP A 320 28.23 9.53 12.88
CA ASP A 320 28.11 8.76 11.63
C ASP A 320 27.40 7.39 11.80
N ALA A 321 26.99 7.04 13.03
CA ALA A 321 26.37 5.75 13.35
C ALA A 321 24.86 5.71 13.10
N HIS A 322 24.20 6.87 12.96
CA HIS A 322 22.76 6.92 12.73
C HIS A 322 22.38 6.32 11.35
N GLN A 323 23.18 6.63 10.33
CA GLN A 323 22.95 6.18 8.96
C GLN A 323 23.19 4.66 8.82
N ARG A 324 24.27 4.13 9.40
CA ARG A 324 24.56 2.68 9.44
C ARG A 324 23.51 1.86 10.20
N ASN A 325 22.99 2.39 11.31
CA ASN A 325 21.90 1.75 12.06
C ASN A 325 20.61 1.73 11.21
N MET A 326 20.28 2.84 10.55
CA MET A 326 19.13 2.90 9.66
C MET A 326 19.25 1.91 8.50
N GLU A 327 20.44 1.77 7.91
CA GLU A 327 20.72 0.79 6.86
C GLU A 327 20.51 -0.64 7.39
N TRP A 328 21.20 -1.05 8.46
CA TRP A 328 21.05 -2.39 9.07
C TRP A 328 19.61 -2.72 9.49
N ALA A 329 18.93 -1.80 10.17
CA ALA A 329 17.55 -2.02 10.62
C ALA A 329 16.55 -2.01 9.45
N SER A 330 16.91 -1.39 8.32
CA SER A 330 16.09 -1.41 7.11
C SER A 330 16.30 -2.66 6.27
N THR A 331 17.52 -3.22 6.26
CA THR A 331 17.84 -4.46 5.54
C THR A 331 17.41 -5.67 6.36
N HIS A 332 17.60 -5.68 7.69
CA HIS A 332 17.30 -6.81 8.56
C HIS A 332 16.47 -6.42 9.81
N PRO A 333 15.14 -6.26 9.69
CA PRO A 333 14.28 -5.90 10.81
C PRO A 333 14.11 -7.00 11.87
N ASP A 334 13.68 -6.60 13.08
CA ASP A 334 13.27 -7.48 14.19
C ASP A 334 14.36 -8.41 14.77
N THR A 335 15.58 -7.90 14.96
CA THR A 335 16.72 -8.70 15.44
C THR A 335 16.46 -9.48 16.74
N ALA A 336 15.73 -8.89 17.70
CA ALA A 336 15.43 -9.55 18.98
C ALA A 336 14.51 -10.78 18.81
N GLY A 337 13.45 -10.67 18.00
CA GLY A 337 12.55 -11.79 17.70
C GLY A 337 13.28 -12.92 16.98
N ARG A 338 14.13 -12.56 16.00
CA ARG A 338 14.97 -13.52 15.25
C ARG A 338 15.92 -14.30 16.15
N ILE A 339 16.64 -13.61 17.06
CA ILE A 339 17.54 -14.25 18.04
C ILE A 339 16.78 -15.25 18.93
N ALA A 340 15.58 -14.88 19.38
CA ALA A 340 14.76 -15.77 20.22
C ALA A 340 14.37 -17.05 19.47
N ARG A 341 13.94 -16.93 18.20
CA ARG A 341 13.59 -18.08 17.34
C ARG A 341 14.77 -19.01 17.10
N LEU A 342 15.93 -18.46 16.73
CA LEU A 342 17.15 -19.25 16.49
C LEU A 342 17.56 -20.06 17.73
N ARG A 343 17.54 -19.42 18.91
CA ARG A 343 17.85 -20.10 20.17
C ARG A 343 16.81 -21.14 20.55
N GLN A 344 15.53 -20.89 20.23
CA GLN A 344 14.48 -21.87 20.47
C GLN A 344 14.67 -23.09 19.60
N ALA A 345 14.85 -22.90 18.28
CA ALA A 345 15.07 -23.99 17.33
C ALA A 345 16.30 -24.82 17.70
N ASP A 346 17.39 -24.17 18.12
CA ASP A 346 18.61 -24.86 18.56
C ASP A 346 18.34 -25.80 19.75
N ARG A 347 17.64 -25.31 20.79
CA ARG A 347 17.28 -26.12 21.97
C ARG A 347 16.35 -27.29 21.64
N GLU A 348 15.45 -27.10 20.69
CA GLU A 348 14.52 -28.15 20.25
C GLU A 348 15.27 -29.28 19.51
N ARG A 349 16.30 -28.94 18.73
CA ARG A 349 17.10 -29.92 17.98
C ARG A 349 18.19 -30.58 18.82
N PHE A 350 18.85 -29.80 19.68
CA PHE A 350 19.98 -30.22 20.51
C PHE A 350 19.67 -29.97 22.00
N PRO A 351 18.84 -30.81 22.62
CA PRO A 351 18.52 -30.69 24.04
C PRO A 351 19.71 -31.18 24.88
N GLY A 352 20.51 -30.25 25.39
CA GLY A 352 21.57 -30.50 26.38
C GLY A 352 22.97 -30.54 25.79
#